data_AF-A0A1B6FR91-F1
#
_entry.id   AF-A0A1B6FR91-F1
#
_cell.length_a   1.000
_cell.length_b   1.000
_cell.length_c   1.000
_cell.angle_alpha   90.00
_cell.angle_beta   90.00
_cell.angle_gamma   90.00
#
_symmetry.space_group_name_H-M   'P 1'
#
loop_
_entity.id
_entity.type
_entity.pdbx_description
1 polymer ?
#
loop_
_entity_poly.entity_id
_entity_poly.type
_entity_poly.pdbx_seq_one_letter_code
_entity_poly.pdbx_strand_id
1 'polypeptide(L)'
;ATVHPFVLYFMENGKLKHKSLCILSDHLKHDTAVFYCFQQILTNHIKEVIPKVKNIMYFTDGAASQYKNKKNFVNLCSHQKDFGLDAEWHFFGSSHGKNACDGVG
;
A
#
# COMPACT_ATOMS: atom_id res chain seq x y z
N ALA A 1 1.84 -8.06 17.90
CA ALA A 1 2.44 -7.62 16.64
C ALA A 1 1.35 -7.34 15.62
N THR A 2 1.50 -6.27 14.85
CA THR A 2 0.75 -5.97 13.63
C THR A 2 1.46 -6.62 12.45
N VAL A 3 0.69 -7.37 11.66
CA VAL A 3 1.10 -7.97 10.40
C VAL A 3 0.40 -7.20 9.29
N HIS A 4 1.15 -6.65 8.34
CA HIS A 4 0.60 -5.86 7.26
C HIS A 4 1.09 -6.35 5.89
N PRO A 5 0.30 -7.22 5.22
CA PRO A 5 0.65 -7.74 3.91
C PRO A 5 0.34 -6.75 2.77
N PHE A 6 1.23 -6.73 1.80
CA PHE A 6 1.09 -6.05 0.51
C PHE A 6 1.35 -7.04 -0.62
N VAL A 7 0.60 -6.90 -1.71
CA VAL A 7 0.90 -7.58 -2.98
C VAL A 7 1.09 -6.50 -4.05
N LEU A 8 2.30 -6.42 -4.58
CA LEU A 8 2.68 -5.53 -5.65
C LEU A 8 2.48 -6.25 -6.99
N TYR A 9 1.70 -5.66 -7.89
CA TYR A 9 1.57 -6.11 -9.28
C TYR A 9 2.26 -5.12 -10.21
N PHE A 10 3.04 -5.61 -11.16
CA PHE A 10 3.76 -4.77 -12.10
C PHE A 10 4.06 -5.48 -13.42
N MET A 11 4.30 -4.70 -14.46
CA MET A 11 4.69 -5.21 -15.77
C MET A 11 6.20 -5.22 -15.91
N GLU A 12 6.77 -6.36 -16.29
CA GLU A 12 8.18 -6.49 -16.63
C GLU A 12 8.32 -7.26 -17.95
N ASN A 13 8.98 -6.66 -18.95
CA ASN A 13 9.15 -7.24 -20.29
C ASN A 13 7.83 -7.73 -20.92
N GLY A 14 6.76 -6.94 -20.76
CA GLY A 14 5.43 -7.24 -21.31
C GLY A 14 4.67 -8.35 -20.57
N LYS A 15 5.19 -8.87 -19.46
CA LYS A 15 4.52 -9.89 -18.64
C LYS A 15 4.11 -9.30 -17.30
N LEU A 16 2.89 -9.61 -16.87
CA LEU A 16 2.43 -9.29 -15.53
C LEU A 16 3.19 -10.15 -14.51
N LYS A 17 3.82 -9.49 -13.55
CA LYS A 17 4.51 -10.10 -12.41
C LYS A 17 3.91 -9.58 -11.11
N HIS A 18 4.17 -10.31 -10.03
CA HIS A 18 3.81 -9.88 -8.69
C HIS A 18 4.95 -10.14 -7.71
N LYS A 19 4.94 -9.39 -6.60
CA LYS A 19 5.76 -9.63 -5.41
C LYS A 19 4.91 -9.43 -4.17
N SER A 20 5.14 -10.28 -3.17
CA SER A 20 4.50 -10.16 -1.86
C SER A 20 5.49 -9.57 -0.86
N LEU A 21 5.02 -8.63 -0.06
CA LEU A 21 5.77 -8.02 1.04
C LEU A 21 4.90 -8.10 2.29
N CYS A 22 5.47 -8.49 3.41
CA CYS A 22 4.78 -8.47 4.70
C CYS A 22 5.58 -7.65 5.69
N ILE A 23 4.98 -6.58 6.21
CA ILE A 23 5.61 -5.74 7.23
C ILE A 23 5.16 -6.22 8.62
N LEU A 24 6.13 -6.53 9.47
CA LEU A 24 5.92 -6.93 10.86
C LEU A 24 6.30 -5.78 11.78
N SER A 25 5.44 -5.46 12.74
CA SER A 25 5.68 -4.42 13.73
C SER A 25 5.11 -4.82 15.09
N ASP A 26 5.78 -4.50 16.18
CA ASP A 26 5.23 -4.71 17.53
C ASP A 26 4.20 -3.64 17.94
N HIS A 27 4.04 -2.59 17.13
CA HIS A 27 3.11 -1.51 17.39
C HIS A 27 1.66 -1.95 17.12
N LEU A 28 0.84 -2.06 18.17
CA LEU A 28 -0.52 -2.63 18.07
C LEU A 28 -1.61 -1.63 17.66
N LYS A 29 -1.32 -0.32 17.65
CA LYS A 29 -2.33 0.68 17.24
C LYS A 29 -2.34 0.75 15.71
N HIS A 30 -3.45 0.33 15.13
CA HIS A 30 -3.71 0.49 13.71
C HIS A 30 -4.16 1.92 13.42
N ASP A 31 -3.22 2.86 13.46
CA ASP A 31 -3.47 4.25 13.12
C ASP A 31 -2.77 4.69 11.84
N THR A 32 -3.09 5.90 11.39
CA THR A 32 -2.55 6.46 10.15
C THR A 32 -1.05 6.72 10.20
N ALA A 33 -0.47 6.93 11.40
CA ALA A 33 0.97 7.14 11.52
C ALA A 33 1.72 5.84 11.23
N VAL A 34 1.21 4.70 11.71
CA VAL A 34 1.76 3.39 11.37
C VAL A 34 1.66 3.11 9.88
N PHE A 35 0.51 3.40 9.26
CA PHE A 35 0.37 3.21 7.82
C PHE A 35 1.32 4.10 7.02
N TYR A 36 1.56 5.34 7.44
CA TYR A 36 2.57 6.21 6.83
C TYR A 36 3.98 5.60 6.89
N CYS A 37 4.38 5.05 8.04
CA CYS A 37 5.66 4.34 8.16
C CYS A 37 5.72 3.11 7.23
N PHE A 38 4.61 2.39 7.08
CA PHE A 38 4.52 1.26 6.14
C PHE A 38 4.64 1.73 4.69
N GLN A 39 4.06 2.88 4.34
CA GLN A 39 4.23 3.50 3.02
C GLN A 39 5.69 3.88 2.75
N GLN A 40 6.44 4.36 3.74
CA GLN A 40 7.89 4.62 3.58
C GLN A 40 8.66 3.35 3.20
N ILE A 41 8.42 2.25 3.94
CA ILE A 41 9.08 0.95 3.66
C ILE A 41 8.66 0.43 2.28
N LEU A 42 7.36 0.46 1.99
CA LEU A 42 6.79 -0.03 0.74
C LEU A 42 7.32 0.75 -0.46
N THR A 43 7.30 2.09 -0.42
CA THR A 43 7.74 2.92 -1.54
C THR A 43 9.23 2.76 -1.82
N ASN A 44 10.07 2.62 -0.79
CA ASN A 44 11.48 2.31 -0.96
C ASN A 44 11.66 0.95 -1.65
N HIS A 45 10.95 -0.09 -1.18
CA HIS A 45 11.00 -1.41 -1.80
C HIS A 45 10.53 -1.38 -3.27
N ILE A 46 9.45 -0.64 -3.57
CA ILE A 46 8.95 -0.49 -4.95
C ILE A 46 9.99 0.15 -5.85
N LYS A 47 10.72 1.18 -5.37
CA LYS A 47 11.79 1.83 -6.16
C LYS A 47 12.97 0.90 -6.41
N GLU A 48 13.29 0.00 -5.49
CA GLU A 48 14.32 -1.03 -5.70
C GLU A 48 13.89 -2.04 -6.76
N VAL A 49 12.62 -2.48 -6.72
CA VAL A 49 12.08 -3.48 -7.66
C VAL A 49 11.83 -2.85 -9.04
N ILE A 50 11.37 -1.60 -9.09
CA ILE A 50 10.95 -0.91 -10.31
C ILE A 50 11.55 0.51 -10.31
N PRO A 51 12.85 0.67 -10.66
CA PRO A 51 13.55 1.95 -10.54
C PRO A 51 12.96 3.11 -11.36
N LYS A 52 12.17 2.79 -12.41
CA LYS A 52 11.54 3.77 -13.31
C LYS A 52 10.06 4.01 -12.99
N VAL A 53 9.56 3.52 -11.86
CA VAL A 53 8.18 3.74 -11.41
C VAL A 53 7.92 5.24 -11.24
N LYS A 54 6.72 5.68 -11.63
CA LYS A 54 6.28 7.07 -11.53
C LYS A 54 5.00 7.24 -10.71
N ASN A 55 4.10 6.26 -10.82
CA ASN A 55 2.80 6.28 -10.17
C ASN A 55 2.57 4.96 -9.41
N ILE A 56 1.96 5.04 -8.24
CA ILE A 56 1.48 3.90 -7.46
C ILE A 56 -0.05 3.92 -7.42
N MET A 57 -0.67 2.80 -7.77
CA MET A 57 -2.11 2.61 -7.63
C MET A 57 -2.38 1.71 -6.42
N TYR A 58 -2.87 2.30 -5.33
CA TYR A 58 -3.27 1.56 -4.14
C TYR A 58 -4.69 1.00 -4.31
N PHE A 59 -4.86 -0.27 -3.94
CA PHE A 59 -6.16 -0.95 -3.89
C PHE A 59 -6.38 -1.53 -2.50
N THR A 60 -7.36 -1.00 -1.77
CA THR A 60 -7.64 -1.43 -0.38
C THR A 60 -9.14 -1.59 -0.13
N ASP A 61 -9.51 -2.21 1.00
CA ASP A 61 -10.88 -2.15 1.48
C ASP A 61 -11.30 -0.71 1.81
N GLY A 62 -12.61 -0.49 1.84
CA GLY A 62 -13.22 0.81 2.12
C GLY A 62 -13.43 1.11 3.62
N ALA A 63 -12.83 0.35 4.55
CA ALA A 63 -13.05 0.55 5.98
C ALA A 63 -12.45 1.88 6.44
N ALA A 64 -13.30 2.76 6.97
CA ALA A 64 -12.89 4.08 7.41
C ALA A 64 -11.95 4.03 8.63
N SER A 65 -12.05 3.00 9.46
CA SER A 65 -11.14 2.77 10.59
C SER A 65 -9.69 2.59 10.17
N GLN A 66 -9.44 2.16 8.93
CA GLN A 66 -8.11 1.79 8.46
C GLN A 66 -7.64 2.62 7.27
N TYR A 67 -8.33 2.53 6.13
CA TYR A 67 -7.87 3.12 4.87
C TYR A 67 -8.67 4.35 4.43
N LYS A 68 -10.01 4.27 4.45
CA LYS A 68 -10.89 5.31 3.89
C LYS A 68 -11.17 6.44 4.89
N ASN A 69 -10.12 7.16 5.31
CA ASN A 69 -10.22 8.28 6.26
C ASN A 69 -9.43 9.51 5.83
N LYS A 70 -9.80 10.67 6.41
CA LYS A 70 -9.22 11.98 6.08
C LYS A 70 -7.70 12.03 6.21
N LYS A 71 -7.11 11.29 7.15
CA LYS A 71 -5.66 11.32 7.39
C LYS A 71 -4.91 10.64 6.25
N ASN A 72 -5.40 9.50 5.77
CA ASN A 72 -4.84 8.82 4.61
C ASN A 72 -5.04 9.63 3.32
N PHE A 73 -6.14 10.37 3.19
CA PHE A 73 -6.30 11.31 2.07
C PHE A 73 -5.24 12.43 2.11
N VAL A 74 -4.91 12.97 3.29
CA VAL A 74 -3.82 13.95 3.43
C VAL A 74 -2.46 13.33 3.05
N ASN A 75 -2.20 12.08 3.46
CA ASN A 75 -0.99 11.35 3.05
C ASN A 75 -0.96 11.18 1.53
N LEU A 76 -2.09 10.85 0.89
CA LEU A 76 -2.21 10.73 -0.56
C LEU A 76 -1.92 12.06 -1.27
N CYS A 77 -2.48 13.18 -0.80
CA CYS A 77 -2.20 14.50 -1.35
C CYS A 77 -0.72 14.91 -1.20
N SER A 78 -0.04 14.42 -0.17
CA SER A 78 1.37 14.69 0.10
C SER A 78 2.32 13.66 -0.52
N HIS A 79 1.79 12.63 -1.18
CA HIS A 79 2.56 11.45 -1.58
C HIS A 79 3.72 11.79 -2.54
N GLN A 80 3.47 12.67 -3.51
CA GLN A 80 4.52 13.13 -4.43
C GLN A 80 5.62 13.93 -3.70
N LYS A 81 5.24 14.73 -2.70
CA LYS A 81 6.19 15.50 -1.90
C LYS A 81 7.04 14.61 -1.00
N ASP A 82 6.41 13.63 -0.35
CA ASP A 82 7.04 12.80 0.68
C ASP A 82 7.82 11.63 0.08
N PHE A 83 7.33 11.05 -1.02
CA PHE A 83 7.90 9.85 -1.63
C PHE A 83 8.42 10.07 -3.04
N GLY A 84 8.20 11.22 -3.67
CA GLY A 84 8.63 11.48 -5.05
C GLY A 84 7.92 10.61 -6.09
N LEU A 85 6.75 10.05 -5.74
CA LEU A 85 5.90 9.25 -6.63
C LEU A 85 4.47 9.79 -6.58
N ASP A 86 3.83 9.88 -7.74
CA ASP A 86 2.40 10.15 -7.79
C ASP A 86 1.67 8.92 -7.26
N ALA A 87 0.47 9.13 -6.73
CA ALA A 87 -0.34 8.04 -6.23
C ALA A 87 -1.82 8.25 -6.47
N GLU A 88 -2.50 7.14 -6.74
CA GLU A 88 -3.94 7.02 -6.77
C GLU A 88 -4.39 5.99 -5.75
N TRP A 89 -5.57 6.17 -5.19
CA TRP A 89 -6.12 5.24 -4.21
C TRP A 89 -7.54 4.85 -4.60
N HIS A 90 -7.70 3.55 -4.87
CA HIS A 90 -8.94 2.90 -5.24
C HIS A 90 -9.44 2.04 -4.08
N PHE A 91 -10.75 2.10 -3.80
CA PHE A 91 -11.38 1.35 -2.72
C PHE A 91 -12.30 0.28 -3.30
N PHE A 92 -12.19 -0.94 -2.80
CA PHE A 92 -13.12 -2.01 -3.14
C PHE A 92 -14.54 -1.73 -2.62
N GLY A 93 -15.55 -2.30 -3.28
CA GLY A 93 -16.94 -2.20 -2.85
C GLY A 93 -17.21 -2.95 -1.54
N SER A 94 -18.21 -2.52 -0.78
CA SER A 94 -18.65 -3.20 0.45
C SER A 94 -18.98 -4.69 0.20
N SER A 95 -18.62 -5.54 1.16
CA SER A 95 -18.75 -7.01 1.06
C SER A 95 -17.88 -7.68 0.00
N HIS A 96 -16.76 -7.06 -0.38
CA HIS A 96 -15.74 -7.75 -1.17
C HIS A 96 -15.23 -8.99 -0.41
N GLY A 97 -14.97 -10.07 -1.15
CA GLY A 97 -14.42 -11.30 -0.59
C GLY A 97 -12.96 -11.15 -0.18
N LYS A 98 -12.31 -12.30 0.01
CA LYS A 98 -10.87 -12.40 0.23
C LYS A 98 -10.08 -11.88 -0.97
N ASN A 99 -8.90 -11.36 -0.73
CA ASN A 99 -7.97 -10.88 -1.74
C ASN A 99 -6.60 -11.57 -1.64
N ALA A 100 -5.67 -11.20 -2.53
CA ALA A 100 -4.35 -11.82 -2.59
C ALA A 100 -3.50 -11.60 -1.32
N CYS A 101 -3.76 -10.53 -0.57
CA CYS A 101 -3.04 -10.25 0.67
C CYS A 101 -3.40 -11.24 1.79
N ASP A 102 -4.59 -11.83 1.77
CA ASP A 102 -5.05 -12.80 2.80
C ASP A 102 -4.23 -14.11 2.80
N GLY A 103 -3.47 -14.39 1.74
CA GLY A 103 -2.57 -15.55 1.67
C GLY A 103 -1.12 -15.26 2.04
N VAL A 104 -0.78 -14.00 2.32
CA VAL A 104 0.59 -13.56 2.63
C VAL A 104 0.81 -13.37 4.13
N GLY A 105 -0.23 -12.91 4.85
CA GLY A 105 -0.20 -12.63 6.28
C GLY A 105 -0.65 -13.78 7.17
#